data_AF-A0AAU6KU64-F1
#
_entry.id   AF-A0AAU6KU64-F1
#
_cell.length_a   1.000
_cell.length_b   1.000
_cell.length_c   1.000
_cell.angle_alpha   90.00
_cell.angle_beta   90.00
_cell.angle_gamma   90.00
#
_symmetry.space_group_name_H-M   'P 1'
#
loop_
_entity.id
_entity.type
_entity.pdbx_description
1 polymer ?
#
loop_
_entity_poly.entity_id
_entity_poly.type
_entity_poly.pdbx_seq_one_letter_code
_entity_poly.pdbx_strand_id
1 'polypeptide(L)'
;MASRISSVRFTVRITGSWQWTTHPGDTGQGDLAMPARAHLRRQAAGILCQHSVLDLAAAHDAINSSLAQCGCPMPGLEVSGMAELSVAAADRALAEEHARRQQAADLEHGEELHRLAQLQRVLADPDLRRVWWMAQFPNRFNDLGDLAQALKGLPAPQEAQDDDLRGDIRRFTDDLVTTLHTPQQREVFVQALVQTLTALGHHDLTTAAALRHRPHDPGSTPE
;
A
#
# COMPACT_ATOMS: atom_id res chain seq x y z
N MET A 1 3.90 5.63 -4.82
CA MET A 1 4.79 6.42 -5.69
C MET A 1 5.42 5.47 -6.71
N ALA A 2 5.37 5.76 -8.01
CA ALA A 2 5.93 4.88 -9.02
C ALA A 2 7.47 4.85 -8.91
N SER A 3 8.06 3.69 -8.64
CA SER A 3 9.51 3.49 -8.68
C SER A 3 10.02 3.78 -10.09
N ARG A 4 10.73 4.91 -10.24
CA ARG A 4 11.33 5.35 -11.50
C ARG A 4 12.62 4.59 -11.75
N ILE A 5 12.51 3.39 -12.30
CA ILE A 5 13.66 2.59 -12.72
C ILE A 5 14.18 3.20 -14.03
N SER A 6 15.37 3.77 -14.02
CA SER A 6 15.96 4.49 -15.17
C SER A 6 16.23 3.60 -16.40
N SER A 7 16.22 2.28 -16.24
CA SER A 7 16.44 1.30 -17.31
C SER A 7 15.18 0.81 -18.00
N VAL A 8 13.97 1.08 -17.48
CA VAL A 8 12.71 0.57 -18.04
C VAL A 8 12.06 1.65 -18.90
N ARG A 9 11.63 1.31 -20.12
CA ARG A 9 11.12 2.29 -21.09
C ARG A 9 9.86 1.83 -21.80
N PHE A 10 9.02 2.80 -22.15
CA PHE A 10 7.97 2.63 -23.15
C PHE A 10 8.54 2.87 -24.55
N THR A 11 8.07 2.08 -25.51
CA THR A 11 8.22 2.38 -26.94
C THR A 11 6.91 2.99 -27.43
N VAL A 12 6.99 4.22 -27.95
CA VAL A 12 5.82 5.01 -28.37
C VAL A 12 5.89 5.28 -29.85
N ARG A 13 4.83 4.93 -30.57
CA ARG A 13 4.60 5.35 -31.95
C ARG A 13 3.46 6.36 -31.96
N ILE A 14 3.74 7.59 -32.40
CA ILE A 14 2.74 8.66 -32.44
C ILE A 14 2.35 8.93 -33.89
N THR A 15 1.05 8.88 -34.17
CA THR A 15 0.44 9.32 -35.42
C THR A 15 -0.35 10.58 -35.11
N GLY A 16 -0.02 11.70 -35.76
CA GLY A 16 -0.66 12.98 -35.50
C GLY A 16 -1.07 13.70 -36.77
N SER A 17 -2.06 14.57 -36.64
CA SER A 17 -2.50 15.53 -37.67
C SER A 17 -2.30 16.96 -37.15
N TRP A 18 -2.11 17.89 -38.08
CA TRP A 18 -1.98 19.31 -37.76
C TRP A 18 -2.65 20.16 -38.83
N GLN A 19 -3.21 21.29 -38.42
CA GLN A 19 -3.89 22.23 -39.31
C GLN A 19 -3.74 23.68 -38.83
N TRP A 20 -3.80 24.61 -39.77
CA TRP A 20 -3.94 26.03 -39.46
C TRP A 20 -5.41 26.39 -39.26
N THR A 21 -5.75 26.98 -38.10
CA THR A 21 -7.09 27.53 -37.84
C THR A 21 -7.21 29.01 -38.17
N THR A 22 -6.09 29.71 -38.32
CA THR A 22 -6.07 31.08 -38.82
C THR A 22 -4.94 31.19 -39.83
N HIS A 23 -5.26 31.47 -41.10
CA HIS A 23 -4.23 31.64 -42.12
C HIS A 23 -3.29 32.77 -41.70
N PRO A 24 -1.98 32.50 -41.55
CA PRO A 24 -1.03 33.59 -41.36
C PRO A 24 -1.00 34.40 -42.65
N GLY A 25 -1.31 35.68 -42.57
CA GLY A 25 -0.93 36.61 -43.61
C GLY A 25 0.60 36.61 -43.70
N ASP A 26 1.14 36.14 -44.82
CA ASP A 26 2.53 36.31 -45.27
C ASP A 26 3.68 35.78 -44.39
N THR A 27 3.45 34.95 -43.37
CA THR A 27 4.57 34.20 -42.76
C THR A 27 4.81 32.92 -43.53
N GLY A 28 5.98 32.87 -44.18
CA GLY A 28 6.41 31.82 -45.09
C GLY A 28 6.06 30.41 -44.62
N GLN A 29 5.75 29.57 -45.60
CA GLN A 29 5.39 28.16 -45.52
C GLN A 29 6.50 27.32 -44.85
N GLY A 30 6.73 27.56 -43.56
CA GLY A 30 7.68 26.83 -42.73
C GLY A 30 7.12 25.45 -42.38
N ASP A 31 8.01 24.48 -42.19
CA ASP A 31 7.64 23.10 -41.85
C ASP A 31 6.90 23.02 -40.50
N LEU A 32 5.56 23.03 -40.56
CA LEU A 32 4.66 22.88 -39.41
C LEU A 32 4.78 21.52 -38.74
N ALA A 33 5.32 20.53 -39.44
CA ALA A 33 5.48 19.20 -38.88
C ALA A 33 6.50 19.22 -37.73
N MET A 34 7.48 20.13 -37.72
CA MET A 34 8.46 20.20 -36.64
C MET A 34 7.84 20.63 -35.30
N PRO A 35 7.15 21.79 -35.17
CA PRO A 35 6.50 22.19 -33.93
C PRO A 35 5.37 21.22 -33.51
N ALA A 36 4.61 20.68 -34.47
CA ALA A 36 3.57 19.69 -34.17
C ALA A 36 4.16 18.40 -33.58
N ARG A 37 5.22 17.83 -34.19
CA ARG A 37 5.93 16.66 -33.67
C ARG A 37 6.53 16.92 -32.29
N ALA A 38 7.17 18.08 -32.10
CA ALA A 38 7.78 18.44 -30.84
C ALA A 38 6.75 18.53 -29.71
N HIS A 39 5.57 19.10 -29.98
CA HIS A 39 4.47 19.20 -29.04
C HIS A 39 3.94 17.82 -28.63
N LEU A 40 3.57 16.98 -29.61
CA LEU A 40 3.06 15.64 -29.36
C LEU A 40 4.05 14.78 -28.57
N ARG A 41 5.35 14.86 -28.91
CA ARG A 41 6.40 14.13 -28.18
C ARG A 41 6.54 14.62 -26.74
N ARG A 42 6.49 15.94 -26.51
CA ARG A 42 6.58 16.52 -25.16
C ARG A 42 5.38 16.14 -24.31
N GLN A 43 4.18 16.18 -24.88
CA GLN A 43 2.94 15.79 -24.20
C GLN A 43 2.96 14.30 -23.84
N ALA A 44 3.30 13.42 -24.79
CA ALA A 44 3.44 11.99 -24.53
C ALA A 44 4.48 11.70 -23.44
N ALA A 45 5.64 12.36 -23.46
CA ALA A 45 6.67 12.20 -22.43
C ALA A 45 6.19 12.68 -21.05
N GLY A 46 5.49 13.81 -20.98
CA GLY A 46 4.94 14.37 -19.74
C GLY A 46 3.90 13.47 -19.06
N ILE A 47 3.13 12.72 -19.86
CA ILE A 47 2.17 11.74 -19.34
C ILE A 47 2.91 10.47 -18.91
N LEU A 48 3.73 9.90 -19.80
CA LEU A 48 4.42 8.63 -19.54
C LEU A 48 5.34 8.65 -18.33
N CYS A 49 5.91 9.80 -17.96
CA CYS A 49 6.75 9.89 -16.76
C CYS A 49 5.98 9.78 -15.42
N GLN A 50 4.65 9.73 -15.48
CA GLN A 50 3.76 9.50 -14.33
C GLN A 50 3.25 8.05 -14.27
N HIS A 51 3.46 7.26 -15.32
CA HIS A 51 2.95 5.89 -15.41
C HIS A 51 4.06 4.85 -15.28
N SER A 52 3.71 3.72 -14.68
CA SER A 52 4.56 2.53 -14.65
C SER A 52 4.40 1.73 -15.93
N VAL A 53 5.48 1.12 -16.40
CA VAL A 53 5.49 0.20 -17.54
C VAL A 53 4.64 -1.05 -17.29
N LEU A 54 4.35 -1.36 -16.03
CA LEU A 54 3.44 -2.44 -15.65
C LEU A 54 1.97 -2.11 -15.94
N ASP A 55 1.62 -0.82 -15.95
CA ASP A 55 0.25 -0.33 -16.14
C ASP A 55 0.03 0.16 -17.57
N LEU A 56 0.42 -0.67 -18.55
CA LEU A 56 0.42 -0.31 -19.96
C LEU A 56 -0.96 0.18 -20.46
N ALA A 57 -2.04 -0.47 -20.05
CA ALA A 57 -3.40 -0.09 -20.44
C ALA A 57 -3.76 1.31 -19.95
N ALA A 58 -3.52 1.60 -18.67
CA ALA A 58 -3.77 2.92 -18.08
C ALA A 58 -2.90 4.00 -18.75
N ALA A 59 -1.63 3.70 -19.05
CA ALA A 59 -0.75 4.61 -19.77
C ALA A 59 -1.25 4.88 -21.21
N HIS A 60 -1.76 3.85 -21.88
CA HIS A 60 -2.33 3.95 -23.23
C HIS A 60 -3.55 4.88 -23.22
N ASP A 61 -4.48 4.64 -22.30
CA ASP A 61 -5.71 5.42 -22.18
C ASP A 61 -5.41 6.89 -21.83
N ALA A 62 -4.48 7.12 -20.90
CA ALA A 62 -4.09 8.47 -20.48
C ALA A 62 -3.45 9.27 -21.63
N ILE A 63 -2.55 8.66 -22.40
CA ILE A 63 -1.93 9.34 -23.54
C ILE A 63 -2.96 9.61 -24.62
N ASN A 64 -3.77 8.63 -25.01
CA ASN A 64 -4.71 8.83 -26.10
C ASN A 64 -5.83 9.80 -25.72
N SER A 65 -6.28 9.80 -24.46
CA SER A 65 -7.19 10.83 -23.96
C SER A 65 -6.60 12.22 -24.08
N SER A 66 -5.29 12.37 -23.86
CA SER A 66 -4.63 13.66 -23.95
C SER A 66 -4.25 14.08 -25.37
N LEU A 67 -3.83 13.14 -26.23
CA LEU A 67 -3.44 13.45 -27.62
C LEU A 67 -4.66 13.64 -28.53
N ALA A 68 -5.80 13.02 -28.20
CA ALA A 68 -7.06 13.23 -28.91
C ALA A 68 -7.63 14.64 -28.70
N GLN A 69 -7.28 15.31 -27.60
CA GLN A 69 -7.62 16.70 -27.38
C GLN A 69 -6.78 17.58 -28.30
N CYS A 70 -7.43 18.41 -29.12
CA CYS A 70 -6.73 19.38 -29.97
C CYS A 70 -5.89 20.32 -29.10
N GLY A 71 -4.57 20.23 -29.25
CA GLY A 71 -3.60 21.12 -28.63
C GLY A 71 -3.20 22.25 -29.57
N CYS A 72 -2.87 23.41 -28.99
CA CYS A 72 -2.40 24.58 -29.72
C CYS A 72 -0.94 24.88 -29.37
N PRO A 73 0.07 24.22 -29.99
CA PRO A 73 1.48 24.48 -29.70
C PRO A 73 1.93 25.91 -29.97
N MET A 74 1.26 26.60 -30.90
CA MET A 74 1.47 28.01 -31.21
C MET A 74 0.16 28.61 -31.74
N PRO A 75 0.00 29.95 -31.69
CA PRO A 75 -1.22 30.60 -32.18
C PRO A 75 -1.55 30.19 -33.61
N GLY A 76 -2.78 29.74 -33.83
CA GLY A 76 -3.29 29.33 -35.15
C GLY A 76 -2.89 27.91 -35.60
N LEU A 77 -2.01 27.20 -34.90
CA LEU A 77 -1.67 25.80 -35.21
C LEU A 77 -2.38 24.87 -34.24
N GLU A 78 -3.30 24.07 -34.75
CA GLU A 78 -3.93 22.98 -34.01
C GLU A 78 -3.26 21.65 -34.33
N VAL A 79 -3.09 20.82 -33.30
CA VAL A 79 -2.45 19.50 -33.39
C VAL A 79 -3.24 18.50 -32.57
N SER A 80 -3.48 17.33 -33.14
CA SER A 80 -4.04 16.18 -32.41
C SER A 80 -3.38 14.89 -32.88
N GLY A 81 -3.59 13.81 -32.15
CA GLY A 81 -3.02 12.53 -32.54
C GLY A 81 -3.44 11.36 -31.67
N MET A 82 -2.83 10.24 -31.99
CA MET A 82 -2.98 8.97 -31.30
C MET A 82 -1.59 8.35 -31.13
N ALA A 83 -1.39 7.66 -30.03
CA ALA A 83 -0.19 6.90 -29.72
C ALA A 83 -0.49 5.41 -29.58
N GLU A 84 0.41 4.61 -30.12
CA GLU A 84 0.51 3.19 -29.83
C GLU A 84 1.68 2.99 -28.86
N LEU A 85 1.40 2.33 -27.74
CA LEU A 85 2.39 1.97 -26.74
C LEU A 85 2.75 0.50 -26.83
N SER A 86 4.03 0.22 -26.73
CA SER A 86 4.58 -1.12 -26.56
C SER A 86 5.71 -1.11 -25.53
N VAL A 87 5.96 -2.27 -24.96
CA VAL A 87 6.99 -2.46 -23.94
C VAL A 87 7.75 -3.73 -24.31
N ALA A 88 9.08 -3.66 -24.32
CA ALA A 88 9.88 -4.84 -24.58
C ALA A 88 9.71 -5.85 -23.43
N ALA A 89 9.66 -7.15 -23.75
CA ALA A 89 9.49 -8.20 -22.74
C ALA A 89 10.58 -8.14 -21.64
N ALA A 90 11.81 -7.78 -22.02
CA ALA A 90 12.92 -7.58 -21.08
C ALA A 90 12.66 -6.42 -20.09
N ASP A 91 12.13 -5.29 -20.57
CA ASP A 91 11.82 -4.12 -19.74
C ASP A 91 10.68 -4.45 -18.78
N ARG A 92 9.65 -5.16 -19.25
CA ARG A 92 8.55 -5.63 -18.42
C ARG A 92 9.04 -6.57 -17.31
N ALA A 93 9.84 -7.57 -17.65
CA ALA A 93 10.39 -8.51 -16.67
C ALA A 93 11.25 -7.80 -15.61
N LEU A 94 12.05 -6.81 -16.02
CA LEU A 94 12.86 -6.02 -15.09
C LEU A 94 11.99 -5.19 -14.14
N ALA A 95 10.93 -4.56 -14.67
CA ALA A 95 9.97 -3.82 -13.87
C ALA A 95 9.23 -4.72 -12.86
N GLU A 96 8.80 -5.92 -13.27
CA GLU A 96 8.13 -6.89 -12.39
C GLU A 96 9.06 -7.39 -11.27
N GLU A 97 10.32 -7.71 -11.59
CA GLU A 97 11.31 -8.11 -10.60
C GLU A 97 11.58 -7.00 -9.58
N HIS A 98 11.72 -5.75 -10.04
CA HIS A 98 11.91 -4.63 -9.13
C HIS A 98 10.66 -4.37 -8.27
N ALA A 99 9.46 -4.49 -8.83
CA ALA A 99 8.21 -4.37 -8.08
C ALA A 99 8.13 -5.43 -6.97
N ARG A 100 8.49 -6.69 -7.28
CA ARG A 100 8.57 -7.77 -6.29
C ARG A 100 9.57 -7.47 -5.18
N ARG A 101 10.79 -6.99 -5.52
CA ARG A 101 11.79 -6.62 -4.51
C ARG A 101 11.35 -5.47 -3.63
N GLN A 102 10.73 -4.45 -4.22
CA GLN A 102 10.22 -3.31 -3.46
C GLN A 102 9.13 -3.76 -2.50
N GLN A 103 8.18 -4.58 -2.96
CA GLN A 103 7.12 -5.10 -2.11
C GLN A 103 7.66 -5.94 -0.95
N ALA A 104 8.68 -6.78 -1.19
CA ALA A 104 9.33 -7.54 -0.12
C ALA A 104 10.01 -6.63 0.91
N ALA A 105 10.73 -5.60 0.45
CA ALA A 105 11.36 -4.62 1.34
C ALA A 105 10.33 -3.78 2.13
N ASP A 106 9.23 -3.41 1.49
CA ASP A 106 8.14 -2.66 2.14
C ASP A 106 7.45 -3.50 3.21
N LEU A 107 7.27 -4.81 2.96
CA LEU A 107 6.75 -5.76 3.96
C LEU A 107 7.70 -5.91 5.14
N GLU A 108 9.00 -6.13 4.89
CA GLU A 108 10.02 -6.23 5.96
C GLU A 108 10.07 -4.94 6.79
N HIS A 109 10.04 -3.77 6.13
CA HIS A 109 10.01 -2.50 6.83
C HIS A 109 8.73 -2.32 7.65
N GLY A 110 7.57 -2.72 7.11
CA GLY A 110 6.29 -2.70 7.82
C GLY A 110 6.29 -3.59 9.06
N GLU A 111 6.86 -4.80 8.97
CA GLU A 111 7.04 -5.71 10.09
C GLU A 111 7.94 -5.12 11.18
N GLU A 112 9.05 -4.48 10.80
CA GLU A 112 9.95 -3.84 11.76
C GLU A 112 9.29 -2.63 12.43
N LEU A 113 8.58 -1.78 11.69
CA LEU A 113 7.80 -0.69 12.26
C LEU A 113 6.72 -1.20 13.23
N HIS A 114 6.04 -2.29 12.88
CA HIS A 114 5.06 -2.91 13.76
C HIS A 114 5.70 -3.43 15.05
N ARG A 115 6.86 -4.10 14.93
CA ARG A 115 7.63 -4.60 16.08
C ARG A 115 8.10 -3.47 16.99
N LEU A 116 8.60 -2.38 16.42
CA LEU A 116 9.02 -1.19 17.17
C LEU A 116 7.84 -0.52 17.88
N ALA A 117 6.68 -0.40 17.21
CA ALA A 117 5.47 0.14 17.82
C ALA A 117 4.97 -0.74 18.98
N GLN A 118 5.02 -2.06 18.83
CA GLN A 118 4.71 -3.00 19.90
C GLN A 118 5.68 -2.86 21.08
N LEU A 119 6.98 -2.74 20.81
CA LEU A 119 7.99 -2.52 21.83
C LEU A 119 7.75 -1.19 22.56
N GLN A 120 7.43 -0.12 21.85
CA GLN A 120 7.09 1.17 22.45
C GLN A 120 5.88 1.07 23.37
N ARG A 121 4.85 0.31 23.01
CA ARG A 121 3.69 0.03 23.90
C ARG A 121 4.11 -0.70 25.17
N VAL A 122 4.88 -1.78 25.03
CA VAL A 122 5.36 -2.57 26.17
C VAL A 122 6.25 -1.74 27.10
N LEU A 123 7.09 -0.88 26.53
CA LEU A 123 7.98 -0.01 27.30
C LEU A 123 7.24 1.22 27.87
N ALA A 124 6.11 1.65 27.30
CA ALA A 124 5.33 2.76 27.86
C ALA A 124 4.63 2.38 29.17
N ASP A 125 4.17 1.13 29.30
CA ASP A 125 3.55 0.59 30.51
C ASP A 125 4.62 0.24 31.57
N PRO A 126 4.57 0.82 32.79
CA PRO A 126 5.56 0.57 33.84
C PRO A 126 5.68 -0.89 34.29
N ASP A 127 4.57 -1.65 34.30
CA ASP A 127 4.54 -3.02 34.78
C ASP A 127 4.97 -3.99 33.67
N LEU A 128 4.53 -3.76 32.43
CA LEU A 128 4.99 -4.53 31.27
C LEU A 128 6.47 -4.27 30.97
N ARG A 129 6.95 -3.04 31.16
CA ARG A 129 8.37 -2.67 31.04
C ARG A 129 9.24 -3.47 31.98
N ARG A 130 8.82 -3.63 33.24
CA ARG A 130 9.53 -4.43 34.25
C ARG A 130 9.64 -5.89 33.82
N VAL A 131 8.52 -6.48 33.40
CA VAL A 131 8.48 -7.88 32.94
C VAL A 131 9.35 -8.09 31.70
N TRP A 132 9.26 -7.18 30.72
CA TRP A 132 10.06 -7.23 29.51
C TRP A 132 11.56 -7.08 29.79
N TRP A 133 11.96 -6.16 30.68
CA TRP A 133 13.35 -5.98 31.09
C TRP A 133 13.91 -7.21 31.80
N MET A 134 13.14 -7.79 32.72
CA MET A 134 13.54 -9.02 33.42
C MET A 134 13.72 -10.20 32.45
N ALA A 135 12.88 -10.30 31.41
CA ALA A 135 12.98 -11.35 30.40
C ALA A 135 14.20 -11.17 29.48
N GLN A 136 14.54 -9.94 29.07
CA GLN A 136 15.64 -9.68 28.15
C GLN A 136 17.00 -9.54 28.85
N PHE A 137 17.03 -9.01 30.07
CA PHE A 137 18.25 -8.76 30.84
C PHE A 137 18.10 -9.25 32.29
N PRO A 138 18.01 -10.57 32.53
CA PRO A 138 17.78 -11.13 33.86
C PRO A 138 18.86 -10.73 34.88
N ASN A 139 20.08 -10.43 34.42
CA ASN A 139 21.21 -10.07 35.27
C ASN A 139 21.38 -8.56 35.53
N ARG A 140 20.50 -7.69 34.99
CA ARG A 140 20.61 -6.23 35.07
C ARG A 140 19.42 -5.56 35.76
N PHE A 141 18.89 -6.22 36.79
CA PHE A 141 17.71 -5.73 37.50
C PHE A 141 17.92 -4.36 38.18
N ASN A 142 19.14 -4.10 38.66
CA ASN A 142 19.48 -2.84 39.35
C ASN A 142 19.45 -1.61 38.41
N ASP A 143 19.56 -1.82 37.11
CA ASP A 143 19.60 -0.74 36.09
C ASP A 143 18.19 -0.31 35.64
N LEU A 144 17.14 -0.94 36.18
CA LEU A 144 15.74 -0.65 35.83
C LEU A 144 15.33 0.80 36.17
N GLY A 145 15.91 1.37 37.22
CA GLY A 145 15.69 2.77 37.60
C GLY A 145 16.22 3.75 36.55
N ASP A 146 17.41 3.48 36.02
CA ASP A 146 18.05 4.29 34.97
C ASP A 146 17.29 4.19 33.66
N LEU A 147 16.80 2.99 33.32
CA LEU A 147 15.88 2.79 32.19
C LEU A 147 14.60 3.61 32.37
N ALA A 148 13.97 3.55 33.54
CA ALA A 148 12.73 4.28 33.77
C ALA A 148 12.90 5.80 33.68
N GLN A 149 14.06 6.30 34.10
CA GLN A 149 14.45 7.70 33.97
C GLN A 149 14.73 8.08 32.50
N ALA A 150 15.37 7.21 31.72
CA ALA A 150 15.61 7.43 30.30
C ALA A 150 14.33 7.42 29.45
N LEU A 151 13.32 6.64 29.85
CA LEU A 151 12.05 6.51 29.14
C LEU A 151 10.99 7.55 29.55
N LYS A 152 11.26 8.43 30.53
CA LYS A 152 10.30 9.43 31.06
C LYS A 152 9.80 10.46 30.03
N GLY A 153 10.44 10.55 28.87
CA GLY A 153 10.08 11.47 27.78
C GLY A 153 9.55 10.77 26.52
N LEU A 154 9.39 9.46 26.53
CA LEU A 154 8.77 8.77 25.39
C LEU A 154 7.27 9.07 25.38
N PRO A 155 6.74 9.69 24.32
CA PRO A 155 5.29 9.80 24.18
C PRO A 155 4.69 8.40 24.19
N ALA A 156 3.61 8.23 24.94
CA ALA A 156 2.75 7.06 24.77
C ALA A 156 2.45 6.94 23.28
N PRO A 157 2.50 5.74 22.69
CA PRO A 157 2.24 5.59 21.27
C PRO A 157 0.91 6.25 20.99
N GLN A 158 0.93 7.35 20.22
CA GLN A 158 -0.29 7.94 19.70
C GLN A 158 -1.02 6.78 19.05
N GLU A 159 -2.25 6.52 19.48
CA GLU A 159 -3.18 5.70 18.73
C GLU A 159 -3.22 6.37 17.36
N ALA A 160 -2.42 5.85 16.42
CA ALA A 160 -2.65 6.11 15.02
C ALA A 160 -4.14 5.84 14.86
N GLN A 161 -4.87 6.85 14.39
CA GLN A 161 -6.22 6.69 13.87
C GLN A 161 -6.11 5.61 12.78
N ASP A 162 -6.14 4.36 13.21
CA ASP A 162 -6.34 3.19 12.40
C ASP A 162 -7.79 3.35 11.97
N ASP A 163 -8.01 3.69 10.71
CA ASP A 163 -9.32 3.91 10.10
C ASP A 163 -10.35 2.86 10.58
N ASP A 164 -11.16 3.27 11.55
CA ASP A 164 -12.62 3.36 11.59
C ASP A 164 -13.50 2.12 11.40
N LEU A 165 -13.02 0.90 11.68
CA LEU A 165 -13.95 -0.21 11.94
C LEU A 165 -13.33 -1.36 12.72
N ARG A 166 -12.10 -1.72 12.39
CA ARG A 166 -11.45 -2.89 12.98
C ARG A 166 -11.03 -2.63 14.43
N GLY A 167 -10.64 -1.39 14.75
CA GLY A 167 -10.36 -0.94 16.11
C GLY A 167 -11.60 -0.95 17.00
N ASP A 168 -12.73 -0.48 16.47
CA ASP A 168 -14.00 -0.42 17.19
C ASP A 168 -14.61 -1.79 17.41
N ILE A 169 -14.55 -2.67 16.41
CA ILE A 169 -14.95 -4.08 16.59
C ILE A 169 -14.11 -4.73 17.68
N ARG A 170 -12.80 -4.49 17.71
CA ARG A 170 -11.91 -5.06 18.73
C ARG A 170 -12.22 -4.52 20.13
N ARG A 171 -12.35 -3.20 20.30
CA ARG A 171 -12.72 -2.58 21.59
C ARG A 171 -14.08 -3.06 22.07
N PHE A 172 -15.08 -3.11 21.18
CA PHE A 172 -16.42 -3.58 21.51
C PHE A 172 -16.43 -5.06 21.93
N THR A 173 -15.64 -5.90 21.26
CA THR A 173 -15.52 -7.32 21.61
C THR A 173 -14.80 -7.50 22.95
N ASP A 174 -13.73 -6.73 23.19
CA ASP A 174 -13.01 -6.76 24.47
C ASP A 174 -13.89 -6.22 25.63
N ASP A 175 -14.64 -5.13 25.43
CA ASP A 175 -15.61 -4.62 26.41
C ASP A 175 -16.73 -5.62 26.69
N LEU A 176 -17.26 -6.30 25.69
CA LEU A 176 -18.29 -7.33 25.91
C LEU A 176 -17.74 -8.55 26.65
N VAL A 177 -16.51 -8.99 26.34
CA VAL A 177 -15.87 -10.13 27.02
C VAL A 177 -15.53 -9.79 28.47
N THR A 178 -15.15 -8.55 28.76
CA THR A 178 -14.88 -8.07 30.13
C THR A 178 -16.17 -7.90 30.93
N THR A 179 -17.27 -7.49 30.29
CA THR A 179 -18.61 -7.36 30.90
C THR A 179 -19.27 -8.72 31.19
N LEU A 180 -18.94 -9.77 30.43
CA LEU A 180 -19.43 -11.13 30.68
C LEU A 180 -18.57 -11.82 31.74
N HIS A 181 -19.03 -11.76 32.99
CA HIS A 181 -18.29 -12.22 34.16
C HIS A 181 -18.35 -13.73 34.43
N THR A 182 -19.30 -14.46 33.81
CA THR A 182 -19.42 -15.92 34.04
C THR A 182 -18.95 -16.75 32.85
N PRO A 183 -18.31 -17.92 33.09
CA PRO A 183 -17.82 -18.80 32.02
C PRO A 183 -18.93 -19.23 31.06
N GLN A 184 -20.13 -19.51 31.58
CA GLN A 184 -21.27 -19.91 30.76
C GLN A 184 -21.77 -18.78 29.83
N GLN A 185 -21.73 -17.53 30.28
CA GLN A 185 -22.12 -16.37 29.46
C GLN A 185 -21.13 -16.10 28.32
N ARG A 186 -19.83 -16.32 28.57
CA ARG A 186 -18.79 -16.21 27.52
C ARG A 186 -18.97 -17.27 26.45
N GLU A 187 -19.32 -18.49 26.84
CA GLU A 187 -19.54 -19.60 25.91
C GLU A 187 -20.75 -19.36 25.01
N VAL A 188 -21.88 -18.91 25.58
CA VAL A 188 -23.09 -18.55 24.81
C VAL A 188 -22.83 -17.39 23.84
N PHE A 189 -22.05 -16.39 24.27
CA PHE A 189 -21.68 -15.26 23.43
C PHE A 189 -20.78 -15.68 22.25
N VAL A 190 -19.75 -16.48 22.50
CA VAL A 190 -18.87 -17.01 21.43
C VAL A 190 -19.66 -17.86 20.45
N GLN A 191 -20.58 -18.69 20.94
CA GLN A 191 -21.43 -19.52 20.09
C GLN A 191 -22.36 -18.67 19.21
N ALA A 192 -22.96 -17.62 19.77
CA ALA A 192 -23.81 -16.69 19.01
C ALA A 192 -23.00 -15.88 17.97
N LEU A 193 -21.79 -15.43 18.32
CA LEU A 193 -20.89 -14.69 17.43
C LEU A 193 -20.44 -15.56 16.24
N VAL A 194 -20.08 -16.82 16.51
CA VAL A 194 -19.71 -17.79 15.46
C VAL A 194 -20.90 -18.05 14.53
N GLN A 195 -22.11 -18.21 15.07
CA GLN A 195 -23.32 -18.43 14.27
C GLN A 195 -23.66 -17.21 13.39
N THR A 196 -23.53 -15.99 13.90
CA THR A 196 -23.76 -14.77 13.12
C THR A 196 -22.70 -14.57 12.03
N LEU A 197 -21.43 -14.84 12.32
CA LEU A 197 -20.35 -14.78 11.32
C LEU A 197 -20.49 -15.88 10.25
N THR A 198 -21.06 -17.03 10.62
CA THR A 198 -21.38 -18.12 9.68
C THR A 198 -22.54 -17.72 8.75
N ALA A 199 -23.57 -17.06 9.28
CA ALA A 199 -24.69 -16.53 8.49
C ALA A 199 -24.28 -15.38 7.54
N LEU A 200 -23.21 -14.64 7.87
CA LEU A 200 -22.60 -13.59 7.04
C LEU A 200 -21.59 -14.12 6.01
N GLY A 201 -21.42 -15.45 5.88
CA GLY A 201 -20.71 -16.08 4.76
C GLY A 201 -19.18 -16.11 4.84
N HIS A 202 -18.57 -15.92 6.03
CA HIS A 202 -17.11 -16.01 6.19
C HIS A 202 -16.67 -17.45 6.58
N HIS A 203 -16.62 -18.35 5.60
CA HIS A 203 -16.28 -19.77 5.80
C HIS A 203 -14.81 -20.05 6.19
N ASP A 204 -13.91 -19.07 6.05
CA ASP A 204 -12.50 -19.24 6.42
C ASP A 204 -12.26 -19.18 7.93
N LEU A 205 -13.14 -18.49 8.69
CA LEU A 205 -13.03 -18.35 10.14
C LEU A 205 -13.55 -19.58 10.90
N THR A 206 -14.53 -20.29 10.34
CA THR A 206 -15.04 -21.55 10.91
C THR A 206 -13.97 -22.64 10.97
N THR A 207 -13.07 -22.66 9.99
CA THR A 207 -11.93 -23.59 9.94
C THR A 207 -10.90 -23.28 11.03
N ALA A 208 -10.63 -21.98 11.27
CA ALA A 208 -9.72 -21.53 12.32
C ALA A 208 -10.28 -21.75 13.74
N ALA A 209 -11.59 -21.62 13.93
CA ALA A 209 -12.26 -21.90 15.21
C ALA A 209 -12.28 -23.41 15.52
N ALA A 210 -12.56 -24.27 14.53
CA ALA A 210 -12.54 -25.72 14.69
C ALA A 210 -11.16 -26.27 15.08
N LEU A 211 -10.08 -25.65 14.58
CA LEU A 211 -8.70 -26.00 14.96
C LEU A 211 -8.37 -25.67 16.43
N ARG A 212 -9.01 -24.65 17.02
CA ARG A 212 -8.82 -24.27 18.43
C ARG A 212 -9.65 -25.09 19.42
N HIS A 213 -10.68 -25.80 18.97
CA HIS A 213 -11.56 -26.61 19.83
C HIS A 213 -11.20 -28.10 19.85
N ARG A 214 -10.04 -28.51 19.33
CA ARG A 214 -9.54 -29.87 19.61
C ARG A 214 -9.29 -30.01 21.11
N PRO A 215 -9.99 -30.93 21.82
CA PRO A 215 -9.67 -31.23 23.20
C PRO A 215 -8.25 -31.75 23.27
N HIS A 216 -7.48 -31.26 24.24
CA HIS A 216 -6.22 -31.86 24.64
C HIS A 216 -6.58 -33.20 25.29
N ASP A 217 -6.22 -34.32 24.63
CA ASP A 217 -6.37 -35.67 25.20
C ASP A 217 -5.60 -35.75 26.53
N PRO A 218 -6.26 -35.98 27.68
CA PRO A 218 -5.57 -36.23 28.93
C PRO A 218 -5.35 -37.74 29.02
N GLY A 219 -4.22 -38.23 28.53
CA GLY A 219 -3.83 -39.61 28.82
C GLY A 219 -2.89 -40.24 27.81
N SER A 220 -1.59 -40.10 28.04
CA SER A 220 -0.64 -41.20 27.87
C SER A 220 0.59 -40.89 28.72
N THR A 221 0.73 -41.67 29.79
CA THR A 221 1.86 -41.73 30.71
C THR A 221 3.16 -42.13 30.00
N PRO A 222 4.32 -41.81 30.58
CA PRO A 222 5.61 -42.20 30.04
C PRO A 222 5.91 -43.69 30.33
N GLU A 223 6.37 -44.40 29.30
CA GLU A 223 7.42 -45.43 29.41
C GLU A 223 8.53 -45.09 28.42
#